data_AF-A0A1L6TC09-F1
#
_entry.id   AF-A0A1L6TC09-F1
#
_cell.length_a   1.000
_cell.length_b   1.000
_cell.length_c   1.000
_cell.angle_alpha   90.00
_cell.angle_beta   90.00
_cell.angle_gamma   90.00
#
_symmetry.space_group_name_H-M   'P 1'
#
loop_
_entity.id
_entity.type
_entity.pdbx_description
1 polymer ?
#
loop_
_entity_poly.entity_id
_entity_poly.type
_entity_poly.pdbx_seq_one_letter_code
_entity_poly.pdbx_strand_id
1 'polypeptide(L)'
;MIYVVSNKFKYNETELNTAMRISPTSALLLVLKKCPEKKEIISPLLFEGRCALDEDDLNTILNSLALLYPRAHYEVVTDPDFIYNDPIRRYLESQFAVNFLLKNLEGVDSTKLDDLINNYLHYFSTEQQAKIQQVLDGTALPEDSLLHKEYADAILNAQSNTNYTDFSPDEQQKITKLLKLSFLSLQVTNYGYCPSLSINTHNQTKPEKLDQEKAISQHMGLIKSYHPLTADDSLLREQPTTFTKPADKFSYTPSLSPTQQGLSYSSLVNPSSSNASEAMLAQISVLTDLRKNKHQLQFDQDELIKYLHTFASVILLNSGTHSYYEALSPLNKYRIKDALGLSEVYDIENNIEINNIVTNKTLNYFHKIELKHKLHVDLASRDFNKITATLKECDLSLKEHDELLQKPSDIERILDNPLLFTQNCKKLAETGLLQPSNIQRMLKTPTLFAQNYKLLENAKLLHPNNIEKILNEPLLYAHHFNKLEDAALLQPEYIQQVLKDPDLFIQNHKKLEAIELLEYKYIKSMLENPILFVKNCKKLENAGLTRPEHIAKMLESSPLFAQSYKYLEDAHLLRPTDIQKMLNDLHSFAQSCKILQDLRIDSGD
;
A
#
# COMPACT_ATOMS: atom_id res chain seq x y z
N MET A 1 -2.14 -30.31 32.92
CA MET A 1 -0.66 -30.32 32.99
C MET A 1 -0.20 -30.34 31.55
N ILE A 2 0.40 -29.24 31.07
CA ILE A 2 0.58 -28.95 29.65
C ILE A 2 1.75 -29.77 29.10
N TYR A 3 1.45 -30.78 28.28
CA TYR A 3 2.41 -31.44 27.38
C TYR A 3 2.04 -31.10 25.93
N VAL A 4 2.07 -29.81 25.59
CA VAL A 4 2.58 -29.46 24.26
C VAL A 4 4.04 -29.18 24.52
N VAL A 5 4.85 -30.20 24.26
CA VAL A 5 6.29 -30.14 24.39
C VAL A 5 6.71 -28.87 23.69
N SER A 6 7.26 -27.91 24.44
CA SER A 6 8.30 -27.07 23.88
C SER A 6 9.36 -28.05 23.45
N ASN A 7 9.25 -28.60 22.25
CA ASN A 7 10.38 -29.23 21.62
C ASN A 7 11.27 -28.04 21.26
N LYS A 8 11.96 -27.54 22.29
CA LYS A 8 13.40 -27.34 22.21
C LYS A 8 13.97 -28.70 21.78
N PHE A 9 13.74 -29.03 20.51
CA PHE A 9 14.65 -29.87 19.76
C PHE A 9 16.03 -29.31 20.11
N LYS A 10 16.94 -30.19 20.53
CA LYS A 10 18.32 -29.83 20.86
C LYS A 10 18.97 -29.20 19.63
N TYR A 11 18.72 -27.92 19.45
CA TYR A 11 19.35 -27.05 18.50
C TYR A 11 20.23 -26.13 19.33
N ASN A 12 21.47 -25.98 18.88
CA ASN A 12 22.39 -25.05 19.53
C ASN A 12 21.78 -23.65 19.52
N GLU A 13 22.13 -22.79 20.48
CA GLU A 13 21.60 -21.41 20.58
C GLU A 13 21.77 -20.60 19.27
N THR A 14 22.72 -20.98 18.41
CA THR A 14 22.91 -20.45 17.06
C THR A 14 21.87 -20.90 16.03
N GLU A 15 21.30 -22.10 16.14
CA GLU A 15 20.28 -22.65 15.23
C GLU A 15 18.87 -22.12 15.57
N LEU A 16 18.61 -21.80 16.84
CA LEU A 16 17.35 -21.20 17.31
C LEU A 16 17.06 -19.82 16.66
N ASN A 17 18.10 -19.10 16.25
CA ASN A 17 17.98 -17.79 15.58
C ASN A 17 17.57 -17.88 14.09
N THR A 18 17.36 -19.07 13.53
CA THR A 18 17.03 -19.28 12.10
C THR A 18 15.71 -19.99 11.85
N ALA A 19 15.03 -20.50 12.89
CA ALA A 19 13.77 -21.20 12.74
C ALA A 19 12.61 -20.23 12.46
N MET A 20 11.80 -20.53 11.46
CA MET A 20 10.59 -19.76 11.18
C MET A 20 9.51 -20.13 12.19
N ARG A 21 9.10 -19.14 12.97
CA ARG A 21 7.95 -19.27 13.88
C ARG A 21 6.66 -19.31 13.07
N ILE A 22 5.83 -20.32 13.28
CA ILE A 22 4.56 -20.53 12.59
C ILE A 22 3.45 -20.84 13.58
N SER A 23 2.21 -20.56 13.21
CA SER A 23 1.03 -20.88 14.04
C SER A 23 0.61 -22.35 13.86
N PRO A 24 -0.24 -22.89 14.76
CA PRO A 24 -0.89 -24.17 14.57
C PRO A 24 -1.70 -24.23 13.25
N THR A 25 -2.34 -23.13 12.84
CA THR A 25 -3.04 -23.06 11.54
C THR A 25 -2.08 -23.27 10.37
N SER A 26 -0.93 -22.58 10.38
CA SER A 26 0.08 -22.73 9.32
C SER A 26 0.62 -24.17 9.27
N ALA A 27 0.85 -24.78 10.44
CA ALA A 27 1.27 -26.17 10.54
C ALA A 27 0.21 -27.13 9.96
N LEU A 28 -1.06 -26.95 10.31
CA LEU A 28 -2.17 -27.75 9.76
C LEU A 28 -2.24 -27.67 8.24
N LEU A 29 -2.11 -26.48 7.66
CA LEU A 29 -2.08 -26.28 6.20
C LEU A 29 -0.89 -26.98 5.54
N LEU A 30 0.29 -26.94 6.17
CA LEU A 30 1.48 -27.62 5.68
C LEU A 30 1.36 -29.14 5.72
N VAL A 31 0.74 -29.69 6.78
CA VAL A 31 0.43 -31.12 6.84
C VAL A 31 -0.58 -31.47 5.75
N LEU A 32 -1.66 -30.70 5.60
CA LEU A 32 -2.68 -30.93 4.57
C LEU A 32 -2.09 -30.92 3.15
N LYS A 33 -1.09 -30.06 2.89
CA LYS A 33 -0.35 -30.03 1.61
C LYS A 33 0.34 -31.36 1.27
N LYS A 34 0.82 -32.10 2.27
CA LYS A 34 1.54 -33.38 2.10
C LYS A 34 0.66 -34.60 2.29
N CYS A 35 -0.39 -34.46 3.09
CA CYS A 35 -1.33 -35.49 3.49
C CYS A 35 -2.77 -35.03 3.16
N PRO A 36 -3.12 -34.88 1.87
CA PRO A 36 -4.45 -34.42 1.45
C PRO A 36 -5.57 -35.37 1.91
N GLU A 37 -5.28 -36.64 2.17
CA GLU A 37 -6.21 -37.61 2.72
C GLU A 37 -6.69 -37.27 4.14
N LYS A 38 -5.97 -36.40 4.87
CA LYS A 38 -6.37 -35.95 6.21
C LYS A 38 -7.31 -34.75 6.20
N LYS A 39 -7.82 -34.34 5.03
CA LYS A 39 -8.66 -33.15 4.85
C LYS A 39 -9.89 -33.12 5.74
N GLU A 40 -10.58 -34.25 5.89
CA GLU A 40 -11.80 -34.36 6.71
C GLU A 40 -11.50 -34.09 8.19
N ILE A 41 -10.32 -34.49 8.68
CA ILE A 41 -9.90 -34.27 10.07
C ILE A 41 -9.34 -32.86 10.26
N ILE A 42 -8.59 -32.34 9.27
CA ILE A 42 -7.93 -31.03 9.37
C ILE A 42 -8.91 -29.87 9.18
N SER A 43 -9.95 -30.01 8.35
CA SER A 43 -10.85 -28.89 8.02
C SER A 43 -11.55 -28.32 9.25
N PRO A 44 -12.18 -29.13 10.13
CA PRO A 44 -12.79 -28.61 11.35
C PRO A 44 -11.76 -27.93 12.27
N LEU A 45 -10.58 -28.53 12.45
CA LEU A 45 -9.48 -27.98 13.25
C LEU A 45 -8.99 -26.61 12.75
N LEU A 46 -9.10 -26.32 11.45
CA LEU A 46 -8.74 -25.01 10.89
C LEU A 46 -9.71 -23.90 11.32
N PHE A 47 -10.96 -24.21 11.69
CA PHE A 47 -11.95 -23.22 12.09
C PHE A 47 -12.19 -23.24 13.60
N GLU A 48 -12.47 -24.41 14.16
CA GLU A 48 -12.79 -24.64 15.58
C GLU A 48 -11.55 -24.65 16.48
N GLY A 49 -10.42 -25.11 15.95
CA GLY A 49 -9.19 -25.28 16.71
C GLY A 49 -9.21 -26.50 17.61
N ARG A 50 -8.65 -26.36 18.81
CA ARG A 50 -8.52 -27.40 19.84
C ARG A 50 -9.73 -27.41 20.77
N CYS A 51 -10.36 -28.55 20.91
CA CYS A 51 -11.33 -28.87 21.94
C CYS A 51 -10.94 -30.14 22.72
N ALA A 52 -11.73 -30.49 23.74
CA ALA A 52 -11.46 -31.68 24.55
C ALA A 52 -11.59 -33.01 23.77
N LEU A 53 -12.30 -32.99 22.63
CA LEU A 53 -12.58 -34.17 21.81
C LEU A 53 -11.51 -34.42 20.73
N ASP A 54 -10.77 -33.40 20.32
CA ASP A 54 -9.82 -33.45 19.19
C ASP A 54 -8.35 -33.25 19.60
N GLU A 55 -8.07 -33.10 20.91
CA GLU A 55 -6.76 -32.74 21.42
C GLU A 55 -5.66 -33.71 20.97
N ASP A 56 -5.95 -35.01 21.04
CA ASP A 56 -5.01 -36.06 20.65
C ASP A 56 -4.74 -36.05 19.14
N ASP A 57 -5.78 -35.78 18.34
CA ASP A 57 -5.67 -35.70 16.87
C ASP A 57 -4.87 -34.47 16.46
N LEU A 58 -5.15 -33.30 17.03
CA LEU A 58 -4.42 -32.07 16.76
C LEU A 58 -2.94 -32.23 17.12
N ASN A 59 -2.63 -32.73 18.33
CA ASN A 59 -1.26 -32.95 18.76
C ASN A 59 -0.53 -33.94 17.84
N THR A 60 -1.20 -35.03 17.44
CA THR A 60 -0.64 -36.03 16.52
C THR A 60 -0.33 -35.43 15.15
N ILE A 61 -1.24 -34.61 14.61
CA ILE A 61 -1.05 -33.93 13.33
C ILE A 61 0.10 -32.93 13.41
N LEU A 62 0.16 -32.09 14.43
CA LEU A 62 1.23 -31.10 14.61
C LEU A 62 2.60 -31.78 14.79
N ASN A 63 2.67 -32.88 15.54
CA ASN A 63 3.90 -33.66 15.72
C ASN A 63 4.41 -34.29 14.42
N SER A 64 3.52 -34.59 13.46
CA SER A 64 3.91 -35.14 12.15
C SER A 64 4.65 -34.13 11.26
N LEU A 65 4.55 -32.83 11.53
CA LEU A 65 5.16 -31.78 10.72
C LEU A 65 6.68 -31.95 10.57
N ALA A 66 7.37 -32.27 11.67
CA ALA A 66 8.82 -32.46 11.68
C ALA A 66 9.27 -33.63 10.78
N LEU A 67 8.45 -34.68 10.68
CA LEU A 67 8.70 -35.82 9.79
C LEU A 67 8.43 -35.47 8.33
N LEU A 68 7.41 -34.66 8.06
CA LEU A 68 7.01 -34.26 6.71
C LEU A 68 7.94 -33.20 6.09
N TYR A 69 8.56 -32.37 6.93
CA TYR A 69 9.46 -31.29 6.52
C TYR A 69 10.79 -31.32 7.28
N PRO A 70 11.61 -32.38 7.13
CA PRO A 70 12.82 -32.57 7.92
C PRO A 70 13.93 -31.54 7.68
N ARG A 71 13.82 -30.77 6.58
CA ARG A 71 14.77 -29.71 6.20
C ARG A 71 14.25 -28.30 6.50
N ALA A 72 12.98 -28.16 6.87
CA ALA A 72 12.41 -26.88 7.23
C ALA A 72 12.45 -26.75 8.76
N HIS A 73 13.13 -25.72 9.25
CA HIS A 73 13.17 -25.42 10.67
C HIS A 73 11.94 -24.59 11.04
N TYR A 74 10.82 -25.25 11.34
CA TYR A 74 9.61 -24.61 11.85
C TYR A 74 9.51 -24.73 13.37
N GLU A 75 9.19 -23.62 14.03
CA GLU A 75 8.78 -23.60 15.43
C GLU A 75 7.27 -23.34 15.50
N VAL A 76 6.47 -24.31 15.96
CA VAL A 76 5.03 -24.12 16.15
C VAL A 76 4.79 -23.36 17.44
N VAL A 77 4.31 -22.12 17.32
CA VAL A 77 4.10 -21.20 18.44
C VAL A 77 2.63 -21.14 18.80
N THR A 78 2.31 -21.51 20.04
CA THR A 78 0.95 -21.49 20.59
C THR A 78 0.64 -20.24 21.41
N ASP A 79 1.50 -19.22 21.34
CA ASP A 79 1.31 -17.96 22.05
C ASP A 79 0.08 -17.20 21.50
N PRO A 80 -0.86 -16.76 22.37
CA PRO A 80 -2.05 -16.02 21.98
C PRO A 80 -1.82 -14.77 21.12
N ASP A 81 -0.80 -13.96 21.44
CA ASP A 81 -0.52 -12.74 20.68
C ASP A 81 0.06 -13.07 19.30
N PHE A 82 0.88 -14.12 19.22
CA PHE A 82 1.38 -14.63 17.95
C PHE A 82 0.23 -15.14 17.05
N ILE A 83 -0.66 -15.98 17.60
CA ILE A 83 -1.82 -16.52 16.86
C ILE A 83 -2.75 -15.37 16.40
N TYR A 84 -2.99 -14.38 17.27
CA TYR A 84 -3.82 -13.23 16.94
C TYR A 84 -3.30 -12.40 15.77
N ASN A 85 -1.98 -12.30 15.65
CA ASN A 85 -1.33 -11.54 14.58
C ASN A 85 -0.92 -12.41 13.38
N ASP A 86 -1.32 -13.68 13.34
CA ASP A 86 -0.98 -14.61 12.25
C ASP A 86 -1.63 -14.16 10.91
N PRO A 87 -0.82 -13.70 9.93
CA PRO A 87 -1.33 -13.29 8.63
C PRO A 87 -1.93 -14.46 7.84
N ILE A 88 -1.43 -15.69 8.04
CA ILE A 88 -1.82 -16.86 7.25
C ILE A 88 -3.25 -17.26 7.57
N ARG A 89 -3.57 -17.31 8.85
CA ARG A 89 -4.93 -17.59 9.32
C ARG A 89 -5.93 -16.53 8.86
N ARG A 90 -5.57 -15.25 8.96
CA ARG A 90 -6.43 -14.15 8.51
C ARG A 90 -6.69 -14.20 7.01
N TYR A 91 -5.67 -14.57 6.22
CA TYR A 91 -5.80 -14.80 4.79
C TYR A 91 -6.68 -16.00 4.47
N LEU A 92 -6.49 -17.10 5.19
CA LEU A 92 -7.28 -18.32 5.05
C LEU A 92 -8.79 -18.04 5.17
N GLU A 93 -9.21 -17.39 6.25
CA GLU A 93 -10.62 -17.14 6.52
C GLU A 93 -11.21 -16.08 5.57
N SER A 94 -10.43 -15.07 5.21
CA SER A 94 -10.87 -14.05 4.25
C SER A 94 -11.07 -14.65 2.86
N GLN A 95 -10.14 -15.49 2.39
CA GLN A 95 -10.28 -16.23 1.13
C GLN A 95 -11.41 -17.26 1.20
N PHE A 96 -11.62 -17.89 2.35
CA PHE A 96 -12.75 -18.77 2.56
C PHE A 96 -14.08 -18.02 2.36
N ALA A 97 -14.25 -16.85 2.98
CA ALA A 97 -15.45 -16.04 2.82
C ALA A 97 -15.70 -15.62 1.36
N VAL A 98 -14.66 -15.16 0.64
CA VAL A 98 -14.77 -14.85 -0.80
C VAL A 98 -15.22 -16.08 -1.59
N ASN A 99 -14.56 -17.22 -1.38
CA ASN A 99 -14.89 -18.42 -2.14
C ASN A 99 -16.26 -18.99 -1.79
N PHE A 100 -16.69 -18.85 -0.54
CA PHE A 100 -18.03 -19.25 -0.12
C PHE A 100 -19.10 -18.45 -0.87
N LEU A 101 -18.92 -17.13 -1.00
CA LEU A 101 -19.81 -16.29 -1.77
C LEU A 101 -19.84 -16.70 -3.25
N LEU A 102 -18.68 -16.85 -3.89
CA LEU A 102 -18.58 -17.26 -5.30
C LEU A 102 -19.28 -18.58 -5.62
N LYS A 103 -19.39 -19.49 -4.66
CA LYS A 103 -20.04 -20.79 -4.86
C LYS A 103 -21.52 -20.82 -4.53
N ASN A 104 -21.99 -19.89 -3.69
CA ASN A 104 -23.32 -20.01 -3.07
C ASN A 104 -24.28 -18.88 -3.42
N LEU A 105 -23.80 -17.73 -3.92
CA LEU A 105 -24.67 -16.59 -4.26
C LEU A 105 -25.65 -16.88 -5.39
N GLU A 106 -25.28 -17.74 -6.37
CA GLU A 106 -26.21 -18.18 -7.42
C GLU A 106 -27.48 -18.81 -6.80
N GLY A 107 -27.31 -19.60 -5.74
CA GLY A 107 -28.39 -20.29 -5.04
C GLY A 107 -29.11 -19.47 -3.96
N VAL A 108 -28.87 -18.16 -3.85
CA VAL A 108 -29.61 -17.25 -2.96
C VAL A 108 -30.69 -16.52 -3.77
N ASP A 109 -31.94 -16.64 -3.35
CA ASP A 109 -33.08 -15.99 -4.01
C ASP A 109 -33.08 -14.48 -3.78
N SER A 110 -32.88 -13.73 -4.87
CA SER A 110 -32.81 -12.27 -4.88
C SER A 110 -34.13 -11.60 -4.48
N THR A 111 -35.27 -12.21 -4.82
CA THR A 111 -36.61 -11.70 -4.48
C THR A 111 -36.89 -11.88 -3.00
N LYS A 112 -36.50 -13.01 -2.40
CA LYS A 112 -36.61 -13.20 -0.94
C LYS A 112 -35.76 -12.21 -0.15
N LEU A 113 -34.60 -11.80 -0.69
CA LEU A 113 -33.81 -10.72 -0.08
C LEU A 113 -34.53 -9.36 -0.14
N ASP A 114 -35.21 -9.05 -1.25
CA ASP A 114 -36.00 -7.82 -1.37
C ASP A 114 -37.18 -7.80 -0.40
N ASP A 115 -37.91 -8.91 -0.30
CA ASP A 115 -38.99 -9.09 0.67
C ASP A 115 -38.49 -8.91 2.10
N LEU A 116 -37.30 -9.46 2.42
CA LEU A 116 -36.70 -9.31 3.73
C LEU A 116 -36.32 -7.86 4.02
N ILE A 117 -35.74 -7.13 3.05
CA ILE A 117 -35.44 -5.70 3.19
C ILE A 117 -36.73 -4.90 3.46
N ASN A 118 -37.80 -5.17 2.71
CA ASN A 118 -39.09 -4.51 2.88
C ASN A 118 -39.68 -4.78 4.28
N ASN A 119 -39.59 -6.02 4.77
CA ASN A 119 -40.01 -6.38 6.11
C ASN A 119 -39.23 -5.62 7.20
N TYR A 120 -37.93 -5.37 6.99
CA TYR A 120 -37.13 -4.57 7.92
C TYR A 120 -37.53 -3.10 7.90
N LEU A 121 -37.82 -2.54 6.72
CA LEU A 121 -38.26 -1.15 6.60
C LEU A 121 -39.57 -0.88 7.34
N HIS A 122 -40.46 -1.87 7.45
CA HIS A 122 -41.71 -1.78 8.21
C HIS A 122 -41.53 -1.66 9.74
N TYR A 123 -40.33 -1.80 10.29
CA TYR A 123 -40.08 -1.47 11.71
C TYR A 123 -39.97 0.04 11.96
N PHE A 124 -39.63 0.81 10.94
CA PHE A 124 -39.28 2.22 11.08
C PHE A 124 -40.44 3.15 10.70
N SER A 125 -40.51 4.31 11.35
CA SER A 125 -41.40 5.40 10.94
C SER A 125 -40.94 6.01 9.62
N THR A 126 -41.83 6.76 8.94
CA THR A 126 -41.51 7.42 7.66
C THR A 126 -40.30 8.35 7.76
N GLU A 127 -40.11 9.04 8.88
CA GLU A 127 -38.94 9.91 9.09
C GLU A 127 -37.64 9.10 9.22
N GLN A 128 -37.67 8.00 9.98
CA GLN A 128 -36.52 7.11 10.14
C GLN A 128 -36.16 6.42 8.81
N GLN A 129 -37.17 5.99 8.05
CA GLN A 129 -36.98 5.39 6.73
C GLN A 129 -36.25 6.33 5.78
N ALA A 130 -36.55 7.63 5.79
CA ALA A 130 -35.85 8.59 4.92
C ALA A 130 -34.34 8.66 5.21
N LYS A 131 -33.96 8.68 6.50
CA LYS A 131 -32.55 8.68 6.92
C LYS A 131 -31.86 7.34 6.59
N ILE A 132 -32.54 6.23 6.84
CA ILE A 132 -32.03 4.89 6.53
C ILE A 132 -31.84 4.72 5.02
N GLN A 133 -32.81 5.14 4.21
CA GLN A 133 -32.78 4.99 2.76
C GLN A 133 -31.58 5.71 2.14
N GLN A 134 -31.20 6.88 2.67
CA GLN A 134 -30.00 7.59 2.24
C GLN A 134 -28.74 6.70 2.31
N VAL A 135 -28.56 5.97 3.40
CA VAL A 135 -27.45 5.00 3.57
C VAL A 135 -27.62 3.81 2.64
N LEU A 136 -28.84 3.30 2.47
CA LEU A 136 -29.12 2.19 1.54
C LEU A 136 -28.86 2.58 0.07
N ASP A 137 -28.84 3.86 -0.26
CA ASP A 137 -28.50 4.40 -1.57
C ASP A 137 -26.99 4.70 -1.70
N GLY A 138 -26.19 4.33 -0.70
CA GLY A 138 -24.73 4.51 -0.70
C GLY A 138 -24.30 5.94 -0.39
N THR A 139 -25.15 6.74 0.25
CA THR A 139 -24.87 8.14 0.59
C THR A 139 -24.85 8.36 2.11
N ALA A 140 -23.92 9.16 2.61
CA ALA A 140 -23.89 9.61 4.00
C ALA A 140 -23.51 11.10 4.08
N LEU A 141 -24.09 11.81 5.05
CA LEU A 141 -23.82 13.22 5.32
C LEU A 141 -22.62 13.40 6.25
N PRO A 142 -21.95 14.58 6.24
CA PRO A 142 -20.85 14.88 7.16
C PRO A 142 -21.19 14.73 8.64
N GLU A 143 -22.43 14.99 9.02
CA GLU A 143 -22.98 14.86 10.38
C GLU A 143 -23.38 13.43 10.78
N ASP A 144 -23.44 12.50 9.82
CA ASP A 144 -23.85 11.13 10.10
C ASP A 144 -22.83 10.39 10.96
N SER A 145 -23.33 9.40 11.71
CA SER A 145 -22.48 8.56 12.55
C SER A 145 -21.49 7.76 11.71
N LEU A 146 -20.35 7.38 12.30
CA LEU A 146 -19.34 6.57 11.62
C LEU A 146 -19.91 5.26 11.06
N LEU A 147 -20.91 4.67 11.73
CA LEU A 147 -21.61 3.48 11.25
C LEU A 147 -22.36 3.74 9.95
N HIS A 148 -23.06 4.87 9.84
CA HIS A 148 -23.80 5.23 8.62
C HIS A 148 -22.83 5.44 7.46
N LYS A 149 -21.72 6.16 7.71
CA LYS A 149 -20.66 6.39 6.71
C LYS A 149 -20.02 5.10 6.23
N GLU A 150 -19.65 4.20 7.15
CA GLU A 150 -19.04 2.90 6.81
C GLU A 150 -19.97 2.07 5.92
N TYR A 151 -21.25 1.97 6.26
CA TYR A 151 -22.20 1.17 5.48
C TYR A 151 -22.57 1.83 4.14
N ALA A 152 -22.67 3.15 4.07
CA ALA A 152 -22.87 3.86 2.82
C ALA A 152 -21.71 3.60 1.85
N ASP A 153 -20.46 3.72 2.31
CA ASP A 153 -19.26 3.40 1.53
C ASP A 153 -19.25 1.93 1.10
N ALA A 154 -19.55 1.00 2.01
CA ALA A 154 -19.58 -0.43 1.70
C ALA A 154 -20.60 -0.77 0.61
N ILE A 155 -21.81 -0.20 0.70
CA ILE A 155 -22.89 -0.38 -0.27
C ILE A 155 -22.50 0.22 -1.62
N LEU A 156 -21.96 1.45 -1.64
CA LEU A 156 -21.51 2.10 -2.87
C LEU A 156 -20.38 1.32 -3.55
N ASN A 157 -19.44 0.78 -2.77
CA ASN A 157 -18.35 -0.05 -3.29
C ASN A 157 -18.84 -1.37 -3.89
N ALA A 158 -19.85 -2.00 -3.29
CA ALA A 158 -20.49 -3.19 -3.84
C ALA A 158 -21.28 -2.90 -5.13
N GLN A 159 -21.88 -1.71 -5.24
CA GLN A 159 -22.63 -1.28 -6.42
C GLN A 159 -21.75 -0.85 -7.60
N SER A 160 -20.60 -0.22 -7.33
CA SER A 160 -19.70 0.34 -8.33
C SER A 160 -18.71 -0.66 -8.93
N ASN A 161 -18.70 -1.91 -8.45
CA ASN A 161 -17.84 -3.00 -8.91
C ASN A 161 -16.32 -2.73 -8.79
N THR A 162 -15.89 -1.84 -7.90
CA THR A 162 -14.47 -1.49 -7.75
C THR A 162 -13.69 -2.59 -7.02
N ASN A 163 -14.28 -3.22 -6.00
CA ASN A 163 -13.61 -4.21 -5.13
C ASN A 163 -14.25 -5.61 -5.16
N TYR A 164 -15.22 -5.84 -6.05
CA TYR A 164 -15.96 -7.10 -6.19
C TYR A 164 -15.90 -7.64 -7.63
N THR A 165 -14.77 -7.40 -8.31
CA THR A 165 -14.56 -7.71 -9.73
C THR A 165 -14.64 -9.20 -10.05
N ASP A 166 -14.38 -10.07 -9.08
CA ASP A 166 -14.52 -11.53 -9.21
C ASP A 166 -15.98 -12.01 -9.27
N PHE A 167 -16.96 -11.15 -8.95
CA PHE A 167 -18.39 -11.48 -8.91
C PHE A 167 -19.11 -10.97 -10.16
N SER A 168 -20.13 -11.70 -10.63
CA SER A 168 -21.02 -11.22 -11.68
C SER A 168 -21.92 -10.07 -11.20
N PRO A 169 -22.50 -9.26 -12.11
CA PRO A 169 -23.41 -8.18 -11.73
C PRO A 169 -24.62 -8.62 -10.88
N ASP A 170 -25.15 -9.83 -11.10
CA ASP A 170 -26.24 -10.39 -10.29
C ASP A 170 -25.77 -10.70 -8.86
N GLU A 171 -24.59 -11.34 -8.73
CA GLU A 171 -24.00 -11.66 -7.43
C GLU A 171 -23.65 -10.39 -6.64
N GLN A 172 -23.17 -9.35 -7.32
CA GLN A 172 -22.90 -8.04 -6.70
C GLN A 172 -24.18 -7.38 -6.16
N GLN A 173 -25.30 -7.50 -6.88
CA GLN A 173 -26.60 -7.05 -6.36
C GLN A 173 -26.99 -7.81 -5.10
N LYS A 174 -26.78 -9.12 -5.05
CA LYS A 174 -27.06 -9.93 -3.85
C LYS A 174 -26.13 -9.56 -2.69
N ILE A 175 -24.84 -9.33 -2.93
CA ILE A 175 -23.90 -8.83 -1.91
C ILE A 175 -24.37 -7.46 -1.38
N THR A 176 -24.77 -6.57 -2.27
CA THR A 176 -25.32 -5.26 -1.91
C THR A 176 -26.54 -5.41 -1.01
N LYS A 177 -27.48 -6.31 -1.34
CA LYS A 177 -28.66 -6.60 -0.50
C LYS A 177 -28.28 -7.17 0.88
N LEU A 178 -27.28 -8.05 0.95
CA LEU A 178 -26.77 -8.58 2.22
C LEU A 178 -26.15 -7.48 3.10
N LEU A 179 -25.39 -6.55 2.52
CA LEU A 179 -24.86 -5.37 3.23
C LEU A 179 -25.99 -4.48 3.77
N LYS A 180 -27.03 -4.23 2.95
CA LYS A 180 -28.24 -3.50 3.37
C LYS A 180 -28.93 -4.17 4.55
N LEU A 181 -29.12 -5.49 4.49
CA LEU A 181 -29.71 -6.27 5.59
C LEU A 181 -28.88 -6.19 6.87
N SER A 182 -27.55 -6.23 6.75
CA SER A 182 -26.65 -6.07 7.89
C SER A 182 -26.82 -4.70 8.56
N PHE A 183 -26.85 -3.62 7.78
CA PHE A 183 -27.12 -2.27 8.29
C PHE A 183 -28.49 -2.17 8.96
N LEU A 184 -29.54 -2.65 8.26
CA LEU A 184 -30.91 -2.58 8.75
C LEU A 184 -31.08 -3.36 10.06
N SER A 185 -30.46 -4.54 10.19
CA SER A 185 -30.51 -5.34 11.41
C SER A 185 -30.00 -4.56 12.63
N LEU A 186 -28.85 -3.89 12.48
CA LEU A 186 -28.27 -3.04 13.50
C LEU A 186 -29.20 -1.87 13.86
N GLN A 187 -29.82 -1.23 12.87
CA GLN A 187 -30.76 -0.13 13.12
C GLN A 187 -32.01 -0.62 13.88
N VAL A 188 -32.61 -1.75 13.49
CA VAL A 188 -33.78 -2.31 14.20
C VAL A 188 -33.46 -2.52 15.69
N THR A 189 -32.27 -3.05 16.00
CA THR A 189 -31.82 -3.22 17.39
C THR A 189 -31.46 -1.92 18.09
N ASN A 190 -30.84 -0.95 17.40
CA ASN A 190 -30.43 0.34 17.98
C ASN A 190 -31.65 1.20 18.38
N TYR A 191 -32.73 1.13 17.61
CA TYR A 191 -34.00 1.78 17.96
C TYR A 191 -34.82 1.00 19.01
N GLY A 192 -34.34 -0.18 19.43
CA GLY A 192 -34.96 -0.97 20.50
C GLY A 192 -36.21 -1.76 20.08
N TYR A 193 -36.46 -1.94 18.78
CA TYR A 193 -37.64 -2.68 18.30
C TYR A 193 -37.51 -4.19 18.53
N CYS A 194 -36.29 -4.71 18.47
CA CYS A 194 -35.97 -6.08 18.85
C CYS A 194 -34.91 -6.04 19.96
N PRO A 195 -35.05 -6.83 21.03
CA PRO A 195 -33.99 -6.93 22.02
C PRO A 195 -32.75 -7.53 21.37
N SER A 196 -31.59 -6.89 21.58
CA SER A 196 -30.32 -7.52 21.25
C SER A 196 -30.22 -8.83 22.03
N LEU A 197 -29.88 -9.92 21.33
CA LEU A 197 -29.62 -11.18 21.99
C LEU A 197 -28.38 -11.02 22.88
N SER A 198 -28.62 -10.80 24.17
CA SER A 198 -27.61 -10.91 25.21
C SER A 198 -27.27 -12.39 25.39
N ILE A 199 -26.51 -12.95 24.45
CA ILE A 199 -25.59 -14.02 24.81
C ILE A 199 -24.75 -13.44 25.95
N ASN A 200 -24.46 -14.21 27.01
CA ASN A 200 -23.46 -13.89 28.05
C ASN A 200 -22.12 -13.53 27.36
N THR A 201 -22.08 -12.33 26.84
CA THR A 201 -20.97 -11.65 26.22
C THR A 201 -20.49 -10.84 27.40
N HIS A 202 -19.44 -11.32 28.05
CA HIS A 202 -18.64 -10.45 28.87
C HIS A 202 -17.97 -9.43 27.93
N ASN A 203 -18.78 -8.53 27.35
CA ASN A 203 -18.37 -7.33 26.65
C ASN A 203 -17.88 -6.35 27.72
N GLN A 204 -16.83 -6.73 28.44
CA GLN A 204 -15.94 -5.74 29.01
C GLN A 204 -15.00 -5.37 27.86
N THR A 205 -15.27 -4.18 27.33
CA THR A 205 -14.48 -3.47 26.33
C THR A 205 -12.99 -3.73 26.57
N LYS A 206 -12.35 -4.46 25.63
CA LYS A 206 -10.89 -4.41 25.51
C LYS A 206 -10.52 -2.91 25.41
N PRO A 207 -9.50 -2.42 26.12
CA PRO A 207 -9.13 -1.02 26.05
C PRO A 207 -8.87 -0.67 24.59
N GLU A 208 -9.67 0.25 24.05
CA GLU A 208 -9.38 0.83 22.73
C GLU A 208 -7.99 1.47 22.82
N LYS A 209 -7.12 1.18 21.87
CA LYS A 209 -5.84 1.89 21.79
C LYS A 209 -6.12 3.37 21.56
N LEU A 210 -5.40 4.23 22.28
CA LEU A 210 -5.45 5.69 22.08
C LEU A 210 -5.25 6.02 20.58
N ASP A 211 -6.02 6.99 20.07
CA ASP A 211 -5.91 7.58 18.72
C ASP A 211 -6.36 6.73 17.50
N GLN A 212 -7.17 5.68 17.69
CA GLN A 212 -7.62 4.82 16.57
C GLN A 212 -8.94 5.23 15.88
N GLU A 213 -9.49 6.41 16.13
CA GLU A 213 -10.72 6.92 15.45
C GLU A 213 -10.56 7.12 13.92
N LYS A 214 -9.34 6.93 13.39
CA LYS A 214 -8.98 7.10 11.98
C LYS A 214 -8.21 5.91 11.39
N ALA A 215 -8.47 4.69 11.88
CA ALA A 215 -7.87 3.50 11.29
C ALA A 215 -8.44 3.29 9.88
N ILE A 216 -7.63 3.62 8.89
CA ILE A 216 -7.90 3.46 7.46
C ILE A 216 -7.23 2.17 7.00
N SER A 217 -7.96 1.30 6.31
CA SER A 217 -7.40 0.09 5.71
C SER A 217 -7.89 -0.09 4.28
N GLN A 218 -6.98 -0.53 3.40
CA GLN A 218 -7.29 -1.04 2.07
C GLN A 218 -7.56 -2.55 2.08
N HIS A 219 -7.30 -3.23 3.19
CA HIS A 219 -7.38 -4.69 3.26
C HIS A 219 -8.80 -5.14 3.60
N MET A 220 -9.29 -6.17 2.91
CA MET A 220 -10.60 -6.78 3.13
C MET A 220 -10.51 -7.95 4.11
N GLY A 221 -11.64 -8.25 4.74
CA GLY A 221 -11.75 -9.37 5.66
C GLY A 221 -10.90 -9.19 6.91
N LEU A 222 -10.32 -10.29 7.40
CA LEU A 222 -9.54 -10.29 8.63
C LEU A 222 -8.11 -9.78 8.45
N ILE A 223 -7.70 -9.41 7.24
CA ILE A 223 -6.33 -8.96 6.97
C ILE A 223 -6.09 -7.58 7.60
N LYS A 224 -4.99 -7.45 8.34
CA LYS A 224 -4.59 -6.17 8.94
C LYS A 224 -3.81 -5.33 7.93
N SER A 225 -3.86 -4.00 8.08
CA SER A 225 -3.24 -3.07 7.13
C SER A 225 -1.73 -3.25 6.94
N TYR A 226 -1.06 -3.83 7.94
CA TYR A 226 0.38 -4.12 7.91
C TYR A 226 0.72 -5.55 7.47
N HIS A 227 -0.27 -6.41 7.24
CA HIS A 227 -0.03 -7.73 6.66
C HIS A 227 0.28 -7.56 5.17
N PRO A 228 1.28 -8.29 4.64
CA PRO A 228 1.67 -8.12 3.25
C PRO A 228 0.55 -8.67 2.34
N LEU A 229 0.11 -7.92 1.34
CA LEU A 229 -0.65 -8.40 0.18
C LEU A 229 0.06 -7.95 -1.11
N THR A 230 -0.13 -8.67 -2.21
CA THR A 230 0.32 -8.20 -3.52
C THR A 230 -0.69 -7.22 -4.11
N ALA A 231 -0.24 -6.34 -5.01
CA ALA A 231 -1.09 -5.30 -5.60
C ALA A 231 -2.26 -5.86 -6.43
N ASP A 232 -2.17 -7.11 -6.85
CA ASP A 232 -3.16 -7.88 -7.60
C ASP A 232 -4.00 -8.83 -6.72
N ASP A 233 -3.84 -8.81 -5.40
CA ASP A 233 -4.61 -9.71 -4.52
C ASP A 233 -6.07 -9.23 -4.39
N SER A 234 -7.02 -10.17 -4.52
CA SER A 234 -8.46 -9.91 -4.45
C SER A 234 -8.93 -9.35 -3.10
N LEU A 235 -8.10 -9.42 -2.05
CA LEU A 235 -8.40 -8.85 -0.74
C LEU A 235 -7.86 -7.43 -0.56
N LEU A 236 -7.27 -6.82 -1.59
CA LEU A 236 -6.80 -5.44 -1.57
C LEU A 236 -7.79 -4.54 -2.33
N ARG A 237 -8.34 -3.54 -1.64
CA ARG A 237 -9.21 -2.52 -2.23
C ARG A 237 -8.39 -1.49 -3.00
N GLU A 238 -8.95 -0.97 -4.10
CA GLU A 238 -8.34 0.12 -4.87
C GLU A 238 -8.14 1.39 -4.02
N GLN A 239 -9.14 1.70 -3.18
CA GLN A 239 -9.14 2.87 -2.31
C GLN A 239 -9.25 2.48 -0.83
N PRO A 240 -8.57 3.19 0.07
CA PRO A 240 -8.69 2.95 1.51
C PRO A 240 -10.09 3.29 2.01
N THR A 241 -10.60 2.51 2.96
CA THR A 241 -11.89 2.79 3.62
C THR A 241 -11.68 3.06 5.11
N THR A 242 -12.51 3.96 5.67
CA THR A 242 -12.54 4.19 7.12
C THR A 242 -13.59 3.27 7.73
N PHE A 243 -13.20 2.52 8.75
CA PHE A 243 -14.10 1.60 9.45
C PHE A 243 -14.34 2.07 10.88
N THR A 244 -15.54 1.83 11.42
CA THR A 244 -15.84 1.98 12.85
C THR A 244 -15.00 1.05 13.71
N LYS A 245 -14.77 -0.18 13.23
CA LYS A 245 -14.05 -1.23 13.94
C LYS A 245 -13.20 -2.09 12.97
N PRO A 246 -12.11 -1.57 12.38
CA PRO A 246 -11.28 -2.38 11.47
C PRO A 246 -10.55 -3.50 12.22
N ALA A 247 -10.06 -4.51 11.49
CA ALA A 247 -9.20 -5.57 12.02
C ALA A 247 -7.98 -5.06 12.80
N ASP A 248 -7.51 -3.84 12.47
CA ASP A 248 -6.38 -3.15 13.10
C ASP A 248 -6.69 -2.55 14.48
N LYS A 249 -7.98 -2.35 14.79
CA LYS A 249 -8.43 -1.68 16.03
C LYS A 249 -8.31 -2.60 17.25
N PHE A 250 -8.28 -3.90 17.02
CA PHE A 250 -8.23 -4.88 18.09
C PHE A 250 -6.78 -5.26 18.40
N SER A 251 -6.49 -5.46 19.70
CA SER A 251 -5.22 -5.99 20.17
C SER A 251 -5.45 -7.05 21.23
N TYR A 252 -4.46 -7.94 21.39
CA TYR A 252 -4.46 -8.87 22.50
C TYR A 252 -4.21 -8.11 23.81
N THR A 253 -5.05 -8.34 24.82
CA THR A 253 -4.89 -7.76 26.16
C THR A 253 -4.70 -8.89 27.18
N PRO A 254 -3.48 -9.07 27.73
CA PRO A 254 -3.16 -10.14 28.67
C PRO A 254 -3.93 -10.08 30.00
N SER A 255 -4.53 -8.93 30.34
CA SER A 255 -5.11 -8.66 31.67
C SER A 255 -6.58 -9.09 31.88
N LEU A 256 -7.23 -9.69 30.87
CA LEU A 256 -8.57 -10.29 31.04
C LEU A 256 -8.50 -11.53 31.94
N SER A 257 -9.57 -11.85 32.68
CA SER A 257 -9.52 -12.97 33.66
C SER A 257 -9.43 -14.34 32.97
N PRO A 258 -8.87 -15.38 33.62
CA PRO A 258 -8.74 -16.74 33.06
C PRO A 258 -10.07 -17.38 32.62
N THR A 259 -11.19 -17.01 33.23
CA THR A 259 -12.54 -17.45 32.82
C THR A 259 -13.07 -16.71 31.59
N GLN A 260 -12.57 -15.50 31.33
CA GLN A 260 -12.85 -14.71 30.11
C GLN A 260 -11.88 -15.03 28.96
N GLN A 261 -10.66 -15.48 29.28
CA GLN A 261 -9.63 -15.92 28.33
C GLN A 261 -9.70 -17.43 28.02
N GLY A 262 -10.34 -18.24 28.87
CA GLY A 262 -10.13 -19.68 28.92
C GLY A 262 -10.76 -20.52 27.81
N LEU A 263 -11.77 -20.03 27.08
CA LEU A 263 -12.49 -20.84 26.07
C LEU A 263 -12.11 -20.52 24.61
N SER A 264 -11.74 -19.27 24.30
CA SER A 264 -11.41 -18.89 22.92
C SER A 264 -9.92 -18.96 22.58
N TYR A 265 -9.05 -19.05 23.59
CA TYR A 265 -7.59 -19.09 23.39
C TYR A 265 -7.01 -20.49 23.60
N SER A 266 -7.72 -21.35 24.35
CA SER A 266 -7.39 -22.78 24.47
C SER A 266 -7.50 -23.52 23.15
N SER A 267 -8.27 -22.98 22.19
CA SER A 267 -8.50 -23.56 20.88
C SER A 267 -7.32 -23.39 19.92
N LEU A 268 -6.25 -22.66 20.27
CA LEU A 268 -5.05 -22.54 19.42
C LEU A 268 -5.31 -22.01 17.99
N VAL A 269 -6.45 -21.33 17.80
CA VAL A 269 -6.90 -20.67 16.58
C VAL A 269 -7.21 -19.19 16.86
N ASN A 270 -7.36 -18.36 15.81
CA ASN A 270 -7.46 -16.90 15.90
C ASN A 270 -8.36 -16.47 17.08
N PRO A 271 -7.83 -15.75 18.07
CA PRO A 271 -8.58 -15.53 19.29
C PRO A 271 -9.65 -14.47 19.13
N SER A 272 -10.82 -14.83 19.64
CA SER A 272 -12.00 -13.99 19.91
C SER A 272 -11.73 -12.49 20.00
N SER A 273 -12.09 -11.78 18.94
CA SER A 273 -12.20 -10.32 19.00
C SER A 273 -13.38 -9.90 19.88
N SER A 274 -14.45 -10.69 19.95
CA SER A 274 -15.46 -10.75 21.03
C SER A 274 -16.37 -11.95 20.73
N ASN A 275 -16.96 -12.56 21.75
CA ASN A 275 -17.60 -13.89 21.65
C ASN A 275 -18.76 -14.02 20.63
N ALA A 276 -19.20 -12.95 19.97
CA ALA A 276 -20.20 -13.00 18.91
C ALA A 276 -20.19 -11.69 18.09
N SER A 277 -20.50 -11.79 16.79
CA SER A 277 -20.70 -10.65 15.91
C SER A 277 -21.97 -9.87 16.26
N GLU A 278 -21.84 -8.58 16.58
CA GLU A 278 -22.99 -7.69 16.84
C GLU A 278 -23.97 -7.67 15.65
N ALA A 279 -23.44 -7.62 14.42
CA ALA A 279 -24.26 -7.66 13.21
C ALA A 279 -24.99 -8.99 13.06
N MET A 280 -24.33 -10.12 13.35
CA MET A 280 -25.03 -11.41 13.33
C MET A 280 -26.09 -11.51 14.42
N LEU A 281 -25.79 -11.07 15.65
CA LEU A 281 -26.76 -11.13 16.75
C LEU A 281 -27.99 -10.27 16.44
N ALA A 282 -27.79 -9.08 15.90
CA ALA A 282 -28.87 -8.22 15.44
C ALA A 282 -29.69 -8.91 14.34
N GLN A 283 -29.02 -9.54 13.37
CA GLN A 283 -29.68 -10.28 12.31
C GLN A 283 -30.52 -11.45 12.85
N ILE A 284 -29.97 -12.26 13.76
CA ILE A 284 -30.69 -13.37 14.41
C ILE A 284 -31.90 -12.85 15.19
N SER A 285 -31.76 -11.74 15.94
CA SER A 285 -32.86 -11.12 16.68
C SER A 285 -34.04 -10.78 15.76
N VAL A 286 -33.77 -10.10 14.64
CA VAL A 286 -34.84 -9.69 13.71
C VAL A 286 -35.44 -10.90 12.99
N LEU A 287 -34.62 -11.85 12.52
CA LEU A 287 -35.12 -13.08 11.89
C LEU A 287 -36.02 -13.88 12.83
N THR A 288 -35.67 -13.95 14.11
CA THR A 288 -36.48 -14.61 15.15
C THR A 288 -37.82 -13.92 15.32
N ASP A 289 -37.85 -12.58 15.37
CA ASP A 289 -39.09 -11.81 15.47
C ASP A 289 -39.98 -12.00 14.23
N LEU A 290 -39.39 -11.95 13.04
CA LEU A 290 -40.08 -12.19 11.78
C LEU A 290 -40.65 -13.61 11.69
N ARG A 291 -39.97 -14.60 12.25
CA ARG A 291 -40.43 -16.01 12.27
C ARG A 291 -41.52 -16.24 13.31
N LYS A 292 -41.26 -15.88 14.57
CA LYS A 292 -42.12 -16.21 15.72
C LYS A 292 -43.30 -15.27 15.89
N ASN A 293 -43.10 -13.98 15.70
CA ASN A 293 -44.09 -12.96 16.08
C ASN A 293 -44.84 -12.40 14.88
N LYS A 294 -44.15 -12.17 13.75
CA LYS A 294 -44.77 -11.58 12.55
C LYS A 294 -45.17 -12.59 11.47
N HIS A 295 -44.63 -13.80 11.50
CA HIS A 295 -44.84 -14.84 10.49
C HIS A 295 -44.54 -14.38 9.04
N GLN A 296 -43.52 -13.55 8.90
CA GLN A 296 -43.11 -12.91 7.63
C GLN A 296 -41.79 -13.48 7.07
N LEU A 297 -41.13 -14.40 7.79
CA LEU A 297 -39.91 -15.03 7.32
C LEU A 297 -40.19 -16.19 6.35
N GLN A 298 -39.96 -15.95 5.05
CA GLN A 298 -40.27 -16.87 3.95
C GLN A 298 -39.17 -17.91 3.61
N PHE A 299 -38.10 -17.97 4.39
CA PHE A 299 -37.02 -18.94 4.16
C PHE A 299 -37.41 -20.31 4.71
N ASP A 300 -37.18 -21.35 3.90
CA ASP A 300 -37.11 -22.70 4.44
C ASP A 300 -35.79 -22.93 5.21
N GLN A 301 -35.62 -24.12 5.78
CA GLN A 301 -34.46 -24.41 6.62
C GLN A 301 -33.13 -24.34 5.85
N ASP A 302 -33.05 -24.91 4.65
CA ASP A 302 -31.82 -24.99 3.87
C ASP A 302 -31.45 -23.63 3.29
N GLU A 303 -32.46 -22.89 2.83
CA GLU A 303 -32.31 -21.50 2.36
C GLU A 303 -31.85 -20.59 3.49
N LEU A 304 -32.40 -20.73 4.70
CA LEU A 304 -32.01 -19.90 5.85
C LEU A 304 -30.56 -20.16 6.26
N ILE A 305 -30.13 -21.43 6.27
CA ILE A 305 -28.74 -21.80 6.56
C ILE A 305 -27.82 -21.15 5.52
N LYS A 306 -28.11 -21.32 4.23
CA LYS A 306 -27.31 -20.71 3.16
C LYS A 306 -27.27 -19.19 3.26
N TYR A 307 -28.41 -18.56 3.57
CA TYR A 307 -28.50 -17.12 3.85
C TYR A 307 -27.57 -16.71 5.00
N LEU A 308 -27.58 -17.41 6.13
CA LEU A 308 -26.76 -17.08 7.29
C LEU A 308 -25.25 -17.21 6.99
N HIS A 309 -24.83 -18.22 6.24
CA HIS A 309 -23.43 -18.39 5.84
C HIS A 309 -22.95 -17.33 4.84
N THR A 310 -23.80 -16.97 3.86
CA THR A 310 -23.50 -15.88 2.92
C THR A 310 -23.49 -14.52 3.62
N PHE A 311 -24.43 -14.28 4.55
CA PHE A 311 -24.43 -13.11 5.42
C PHE A 311 -23.15 -13.02 6.26
N ALA A 312 -22.74 -14.11 6.92
CA ALA A 312 -21.49 -14.18 7.69
C ALA A 312 -20.25 -13.83 6.83
N SER A 313 -20.21 -14.32 5.59
CA SER A 313 -19.12 -14.02 4.65
C SER A 313 -19.06 -12.54 4.30
N VAL A 314 -20.22 -11.90 4.03
CA VAL A 314 -20.30 -10.48 3.68
C VAL A 314 -19.89 -9.59 4.85
N ILE A 315 -20.37 -9.85 6.07
CA ILE A 315 -20.01 -9.01 7.23
C ILE A 315 -18.53 -9.16 7.61
N LEU A 316 -17.95 -10.36 7.39
CA LEU A 316 -16.51 -10.60 7.58
C LEU A 316 -15.72 -9.77 6.57
N LEU A 317 -16.04 -9.85 5.28
CA LEU A 317 -15.32 -9.11 4.23
C LEU A 317 -15.47 -7.60 4.35
N ASN A 318 -16.62 -7.14 4.84
CA ASN A 318 -16.86 -5.73 5.07
C ASN A 318 -16.04 -5.20 6.24
N SER A 319 -16.26 -5.72 7.45
CA SER A 319 -15.75 -5.09 8.69
C SER A 319 -14.46 -5.71 9.21
N GLY A 320 -14.17 -6.98 8.91
CA GLY A 320 -12.99 -7.68 9.41
C GLY A 320 -12.95 -7.87 10.93
N THR A 321 -14.06 -7.63 11.61
CA THR A 321 -14.17 -7.61 13.07
C THR A 321 -14.14 -9.01 13.66
N HIS A 322 -14.79 -9.97 13.02
CA HIS A 322 -15.04 -11.31 13.55
C HIS A 322 -14.63 -12.40 12.57
N SER A 323 -14.09 -13.49 13.12
CA SER A 323 -13.81 -14.69 12.34
C SER A 323 -15.10 -15.30 11.76
N TYR A 324 -14.96 -16.13 10.73
CA TYR A 324 -16.11 -16.76 10.09
C TYR A 324 -16.87 -17.65 11.09
N TYR A 325 -16.09 -18.37 11.88
CA TYR A 325 -16.57 -19.19 13.00
C TYR A 325 -17.32 -18.35 14.04
N GLU A 326 -16.73 -17.24 14.50
CA GLU A 326 -17.37 -16.36 15.50
C GLU A 326 -18.70 -15.81 15.04
N ALA A 327 -18.81 -15.45 13.75
CA ALA A 327 -20.05 -14.99 13.17
C ALA A 327 -21.14 -16.06 13.27
N LEU A 328 -20.84 -17.35 13.12
CA LEU A 328 -21.83 -18.42 13.09
C LEU A 328 -22.05 -19.11 14.44
N SER A 329 -21.08 -19.07 15.35
CA SER A 329 -21.13 -19.72 16.66
C SER A 329 -22.40 -19.42 17.51
N PRO A 330 -23.05 -18.24 17.43
CA PRO A 330 -24.33 -18.02 18.11
C PRO A 330 -25.42 -19.03 17.71
N LEU A 331 -25.41 -19.47 16.45
CA LEU A 331 -26.41 -20.38 15.90
C LEU A 331 -26.31 -21.80 16.46
N ASN A 332 -25.20 -22.17 17.11
CA ASN A 332 -25.07 -23.47 17.77
C ASN A 332 -25.87 -23.57 19.07
N LYS A 333 -26.41 -22.47 19.59
CA LYS A 333 -27.22 -22.51 20.80
C LYS A 333 -28.61 -23.04 20.51
N TYR A 334 -29.00 -24.10 21.22
CA TYR A 334 -30.32 -24.73 21.12
C TYR A 334 -31.48 -23.72 21.06
N ARG A 335 -31.50 -22.73 21.96
CA ARG A 335 -32.56 -21.70 21.99
C ARG A 335 -32.65 -20.87 20.72
N ILE A 336 -31.53 -20.63 20.03
CA ILE A 336 -31.49 -19.90 18.77
C ILE A 336 -31.91 -20.81 17.62
N LYS A 337 -31.43 -22.07 17.59
CA LYS A 337 -31.88 -23.07 16.60
C LYS A 337 -33.39 -23.26 16.64
N ASP A 338 -33.95 -23.52 17.83
CA ASP A 338 -35.39 -23.61 18.06
C ASP A 338 -36.11 -22.34 17.61
N ALA A 339 -35.54 -21.16 17.91
CA ALA A 339 -36.20 -19.91 17.61
C ALA A 339 -36.33 -19.60 16.12
N LEU A 340 -35.36 -20.05 15.33
CA LEU A 340 -35.36 -19.93 13.88
C LEU A 340 -36.02 -21.13 13.19
N GLY A 341 -36.38 -22.18 13.93
CA GLY A 341 -36.91 -23.42 13.38
C GLY A 341 -35.84 -24.23 12.61
N LEU A 342 -34.60 -24.19 13.08
CA LEU A 342 -33.48 -24.99 12.55
C LEU A 342 -33.39 -26.32 13.31
N SER A 343 -33.01 -27.40 12.63
CA SER A 343 -32.83 -28.73 13.23
C SER A 343 -31.73 -28.75 14.29
N GLU A 344 -31.95 -29.47 15.39
CA GLU A 344 -30.95 -29.70 16.46
C GLU A 344 -29.69 -30.40 15.94
N VAL A 345 -29.83 -31.27 14.94
CA VAL A 345 -28.78 -32.15 14.38
C VAL A 345 -27.84 -31.38 13.44
N TYR A 346 -28.22 -30.17 13.01
CA TYR A 346 -27.42 -29.40 12.07
C TYR A 346 -26.36 -28.60 12.82
N ASP A 347 -25.12 -29.09 12.82
CA ASP A 347 -23.97 -28.29 13.18
C ASP A 347 -23.62 -27.40 12.00
N ILE A 348 -23.95 -26.13 12.14
CA ILE A 348 -23.71 -25.08 11.15
C ILE A 348 -22.21 -24.92 10.88
N GLU A 349 -21.35 -25.50 11.73
CA GLU A 349 -19.89 -25.58 11.61
C GLU A 349 -19.40 -26.87 10.91
N ASN A 350 -20.11 -28.01 11.02
CA ASN A 350 -19.61 -29.34 10.59
C ASN A 350 -19.65 -29.61 9.07
N ASN A 351 -20.16 -28.69 8.26
CA ASN A 351 -20.11 -28.77 6.79
C ASN A 351 -19.15 -27.76 6.15
N ILE A 352 -18.27 -27.14 6.96
CA ILE A 352 -17.26 -26.20 6.49
C ILE A 352 -16.03 -27.00 6.03
N GLU A 353 -16.13 -27.59 4.83
CA GLU A 353 -14.99 -28.22 4.21
C GLU A 353 -14.14 -27.16 3.49
N ILE A 354 -12.87 -27.02 3.89
CA ILE A 354 -11.97 -26.15 3.15
C ILE A 354 -11.75 -26.72 1.76
N ASN A 355 -11.86 -25.91 0.72
CA ASN A 355 -11.64 -26.41 -0.63
C ASN A 355 -10.22 -26.12 -1.13
N ASN A 356 -9.81 -26.87 -2.15
CA ASN A 356 -8.46 -26.78 -2.71
C ASN A 356 -8.12 -25.38 -3.25
N ILE A 357 -9.10 -24.59 -3.70
CA ILE A 357 -8.84 -23.23 -4.19
C ILE A 357 -8.36 -22.34 -3.04
N VAL A 358 -9.09 -22.35 -1.92
CA VAL A 358 -8.72 -21.60 -0.70
C VAL A 358 -7.39 -22.11 -0.14
N THR A 359 -7.23 -23.43 -0.01
CA THR A 359 -5.98 -24.03 0.47
C THR A 359 -4.78 -23.65 -0.39
N ASN A 360 -4.90 -23.73 -1.71
CA ASN A 360 -3.81 -23.38 -2.63
C ASN A 360 -3.46 -21.88 -2.58
N LYS A 361 -4.46 -20.99 -2.58
CA LYS A 361 -4.23 -19.54 -2.42
C LYS A 361 -3.50 -19.25 -1.11
N THR A 362 -3.95 -19.83 0.01
CA THR A 362 -3.31 -19.61 1.31
C THR A 362 -1.91 -20.21 1.39
N LEU A 363 -1.66 -21.39 0.80
CA LEU A 363 -0.32 -21.97 0.75
C LEU A 363 0.64 -21.15 -0.12
N ASN A 364 0.16 -20.57 -1.21
CA ASN A 364 0.95 -19.64 -2.03
C ASN A 364 1.26 -18.36 -1.25
N TYR A 365 0.28 -17.84 -0.51
CA TYR A 365 0.47 -16.70 0.38
C TYR A 365 1.51 -16.99 1.48
N PHE A 366 1.40 -18.15 2.14
CA PHE A 366 2.36 -18.62 3.12
C PHE A 366 3.76 -18.75 2.53
N HIS A 367 3.89 -19.32 1.33
CA HIS A 367 5.17 -19.45 0.66
C HIS A 367 5.86 -18.10 0.41
N LYS A 368 5.11 -17.06 0.02
CA LYS A 368 5.65 -15.70 -0.13
C LYS A 368 6.18 -15.14 1.20
N ILE A 369 5.46 -15.38 2.31
CA ILE A 369 5.90 -14.96 3.65
C ILE A 369 7.13 -15.74 4.11
N GLU A 370 7.16 -17.04 3.85
CA GLU A 370 8.31 -17.89 4.12
C GLU A 370 9.55 -17.43 3.36
N LEU A 371 9.42 -17.14 2.06
CA LEU A 371 10.52 -16.60 1.24
C LEU A 371 11.02 -15.26 1.80
N LYS A 372 10.10 -14.36 2.21
CA LYS A 372 10.48 -13.10 2.84
C LYS A 372 11.25 -13.32 4.15
N HIS A 373 10.81 -14.27 4.98
CA HIS A 373 11.50 -14.62 6.22
C HIS A 373 12.89 -15.22 5.95
N LYS A 374 12.99 -16.18 5.02
CA LYS A 374 14.24 -16.78 4.58
C LYS A 374 15.21 -15.72 4.07
N LEU A 375 14.72 -14.79 3.24
CA LEU A 375 15.52 -13.65 2.79
C LEU A 375 16.01 -12.84 3.97
N HIS A 376 15.14 -12.45 4.91
CA HIS A 376 15.55 -11.69 6.09
C HIS A 376 16.62 -12.41 6.93
N VAL A 377 16.49 -13.72 7.14
CA VAL A 377 17.49 -14.54 7.86
C VAL A 377 18.80 -14.63 7.07
N ASP A 378 18.74 -14.88 5.78
CA ASP A 378 19.91 -14.94 4.90
C ASP A 378 20.66 -13.61 4.91
N LEU A 379 19.92 -12.49 4.87
CA LEU A 379 20.46 -11.13 4.99
C LEU A 379 21.12 -10.88 6.34
N ALA A 380 20.45 -11.26 7.44
CA ALA A 380 21.00 -11.13 8.79
C ALA A 380 22.27 -11.97 8.97
N SER A 381 22.33 -13.15 8.34
CA SER A 381 23.50 -14.05 8.37
C SER A 381 24.65 -13.60 7.47
N ARG A 382 24.42 -12.63 6.56
CA ARG A 382 25.36 -12.19 5.52
C ARG A 382 25.89 -13.36 4.66
N ASP A 383 25.09 -14.40 4.47
CA ASP A 383 25.44 -15.57 3.64
C ASP A 383 25.02 -15.32 2.18
N PHE A 384 25.93 -14.68 1.44
CA PHE A 384 25.68 -14.16 0.08
C PHE A 384 25.25 -15.22 -0.95
N ASN A 385 25.64 -16.48 -0.76
CA ASN A 385 25.19 -17.58 -1.62
C ASN A 385 23.71 -17.90 -1.39
N LYS A 386 23.25 -17.87 -0.13
CA LYS A 386 21.84 -18.09 0.22
C LYS A 386 20.97 -16.90 -0.20
N ILE A 387 21.44 -15.67 0.02
CA ILE A 387 20.75 -14.44 -0.43
C ILE A 387 20.49 -14.49 -1.93
N THR A 388 21.50 -14.87 -2.73
CA THR A 388 21.38 -14.99 -4.19
C THR A 388 20.40 -16.08 -4.62
N ALA A 389 20.38 -17.22 -3.93
CA ALA A 389 19.44 -18.30 -4.20
C ALA A 389 17.99 -17.88 -3.86
N THR A 390 17.79 -17.22 -2.72
CA THR A 390 16.47 -16.76 -2.26
C THR A 390 15.92 -15.63 -3.15
N LEU A 391 16.76 -14.71 -3.63
CA LEU A 391 16.32 -13.69 -4.61
C LEU A 391 15.85 -14.30 -5.94
N LYS A 392 16.49 -15.39 -6.40
CA LYS A 392 16.05 -16.15 -7.59
C LYS A 392 14.70 -16.85 -7.37
N GLU A 393 14.43 -17.35 -6.17
CA GLU A 393 13.14 -17.94 -5.79
C GLU A 393 12.02 -16.87 -5.72
N CYS A 394 12.35 -15.61 -5.44
CA CYS A 394 11.41 -14.48 -5.41
C CYS A 394 11.10 -13.86 -6.79
N ASP A 395 11.50 -14.51 -7.89
CA ASP A 395 11.38 -14.00 -9.28
C ASP A 395 12.03 -12.62 -9.52
N LEU A 396 12.92 -12.20 -8.60
CA LEU A 396 13.84 -11.09 -8.78
C LEU A 396 15.06 -11.61 -9.53
N SER A 397 14.92 -11.78 -10.84
CA SER A 397 16.01 -12.24 -11.70
C SER A 397 17.05 -11.14 -11.90
N LEU A 398 18.10 -11.15 -11.09
CA LEU A 398 19.36 -10.45 -11.36
C LEU A 398 20.26 -11.22 -12.35
N LYS A 399 19.74 -12.20 -13.10
CA LYS A 399 20.54 -13.08 -13.98
C LYS A 399 21.45 -12.34 -14.97
N GLU A 400 21.11 -11.12 -15.36
CA GLU A 400 21.94 -10.30 -16.27
C GLU A 400 23.03 -9.51 -15.53
N HIS A 401 23.06 -9.55 -14.20
CA HIS A 401 23.90 -8.72 -13.34
C HIS A 401 24.45 -9.49 -12.13
N ASP A 402 24.77 -10.78 -12.29
CA ASP A 402 25.43 -11.60 -11.25
C ASP A 402 26.72 -10.94 -10.70
N GLU A 403 27.38 -10.07 -11.47
CA GLU A 403 28.51 -9.25 -11.03
C GLU A 403 28.19 -8.24 -9.90
N LEU A 404 26.94 -7.78 -9.80
CA LEU A 404 26.48 -6.89 -8.72
C LEU A 404 26.36 -7.60 -7.38
N LEU A 405 26.14 -8.92 -7.40
CA LEU A 405 26.00 -9.74 -6.21
C LEU A 405 27.35 -10.13 -5.59
N GLN A 406 28.46 -9.64 -6.14
CA GLN A 406 29.80 -9.94 -5.64
C GLN A 406 30.26 -9.04 -4.48
N LYS A 407 29.61 -7.88 -4.27
CA LYS A 407 29.98 -6.93 -3.21
C LYS A 407 28.87 -6.82 -2.16
N PRO A 408 29.15 -7.17 -0.89
CA PRO A 408 28.20 -7.03 0.21
C PRO A 408 27.52 -5.66 0.30
N SER A 409 28.29 -4.59 0.09
CA SER A 409 27.79 -3.21 0.17
C SER A 409 26.78 -2.85 -0.92
N ASP A 410 26.83 -3.50 -2.08
CA ASP A 410 25.92 -3.21 -3.19
C ASP A 410 24.58 -3.93 -2.98
N ILE A 411 24.62 -5.13 -2.38
CA ILE A 411 23.43 -5.85 -1.92
C ILE A 411 22.74 -5.09 -0.79
N GLU A 412 23.49 -4.62 0.22
CA GLU A 412 22.93 -3.79 1.30
C GLU A 412 22.16 -2.58 0.74
N ARG A 413 22.74 -1.86 -0.22
CA ARG A 413 22.09 -0.71 -0.88
C ARG A 413 20.84 -1.06 -1.68
N ILE A 414 20.80 -2.22 -2.32
CA ILE A 414 19.59 -2.71 -3.01
C ILE A 414 18.48 -2.94 -2.00
N LEU A 415 18.82 -3.49 -0.84
CA LEU A 415 17.87 -3.89 0.20
C LEU A 415 17.38 -2.73 1.05
N ASP A 416 18.18 -1.68 1.18
CA ASP A 416 17.74 -0.42 1.80
C ASP A 416 16.53 0.18 1.07
N ASN A 417 16.41 -0.02 -0.25
CA ASN A 417 15.23 0.40 -1.02
C ASN A 417 14.98 -0.43 -2.30
N PRO A 418 14.37 -1.63 -2.19
CA PRO A 418 14.21 -2.55 -3.31
C PRO A 418 13.29 -2.02 -4.41
N LEU A 419 12.27 -1.24 -4.05
CA LEU A 419 11.34 -0.64 -5.00
C LEU A 419 12.04 0.43 -5.84
N LEU A 420 12.78 1.33 -5.20
CA LEU A 420 13.55 2.37 -5.90
C LEU A 420 14.61 1.76 -6.81
N PHE A 421 15.28 0.70 -6.36
CA PHE A 421 16.23 -0.06 -7.18
C PHE A 421 15.56 -0.60 -8.45
N THR A 422 14.44 -1.30 -8.30
CA THR A 422 13.69 -1.88 -9.43
C THR A 422 13.25 -0.80 -10.43
N GLN A 423 12.72 0.32 -9.93
CA GLN A 423 12.32 1.46 -10.75
C GLN A 423 13.50 2.07 -11.52
N ASN A 424 14.64 2.23 -10.87
CA ASN A 424 15.84 2.79 -11.49
C ASN A 424 16.45 1.84 -12.54
N CYS A 425 16.42 0.53 -12.30
CA CYS A 425 16.81 -0.46 -13.30
C CYS A 425 15.91 -0.40 -14.54
N LYS A 426 14.59 -0.25 -14.36
CA LYS A 426 13.66 -0.08 -15.48
C LYS A 426 14.01 1.15 -16.33
N LYS A 427 14.29 2.29 -15.69
CA LYS A 427 14.74 3.53 -16.35
C LYS A 427 16.03 3.36 -17.15
N LEU A 428 17.00 2.60 -16.63
CA LEU A 428 18.23 2.27 -17.35
C LEU A 428 17.96 1.35 -18.54
N ALA A 429 17.03 0.41 -18.40
CA ALA A 429 16.64 -0.52 -19.48
C ALA A 429 15.99 0.22 -20.65
N GLU A 430 15.03 1.10 -20.36
CA GLU A 430 14.31 1.93 -21.35
C GLU A 430 15.24 2.82 -22.18
N THR A 431 16.44 3.11 -21.64
CA THR A 431 17.43 3.99 -22.26
C THR A 431 18.64 3.24 -22.81
N GLY A 432 18.60 1.91 -22.82
CA GLY A 432 19.68 1.05 -23.34
C GLY A 432 20.96 1.06 -22.49
N LEU A 433 20.89 1.57 -21.26
CA LEU A 433 22.03 1.75 -20.35
C LEU A 433 22.05 0.73 -19.20
N LEU A 434 21.22 -0.31 -19.25
CA LEU A 434 21.20 -1.37 -18.25
C LEU A 434 22.44 -2.26 -18.40
N GLN A 435 23.53 -1.85 -17.76
CA GLN A 435 24.81 -2.55 -17.73
C GLN A 435 25.38 -2.53 -16.31
N PRO A 436 26.16 -3.54 -15.88
CA PRO A 436 26.64 -3.65 -14.49
C PRO A 436 27.32 -2.38 -13.96
N SER A 437 28.15 -1.73 -14.77
CA SER A 437 28.86 -0.50 -14.38
C SER A 437 27.94 0.71 -14.16
N ASN A 438 26.82 0.80 -14.88
CA ASN A 438 25.81 1.85 -14.70
C ASN A 438 24.98 1.58 -13.45
N ILE A 439 24.64 0.32 -13.19
CA ILE A 439 23.88 -0.06 -12.00
C ILE A 439 24.72 0.21 -10.74
N GLN A 440 26.01 -0.13 -10.74
CA GLN A 440 26.92 0.21 -9.62
C GLN A 440 27.01 1.72 -9.37
N ARG A 441 27.05 2.54 -10.43
CA ARG A 441 27.03 4.01 -10.30
C ARG A 441 25.72 4.50 -9.69
N MET A 442 24.59 4.02 -10.21
CA MET A 442 23.26 4.34 -9.70
C MET A 442 23.08 3.94 -8.23
N LEU A 443 23.56 2.75 -7.83
CA LEU A 443 23.46 2.25 -6.46
C LEU A 443 24.18 3.11 -5.43
N LYS A 444 25.22 3.85 -5.81
CA LYS A 444 25.90 4.78 -4.89
C LYS A 444 25.03 5.97 -4.52
N THR A 445 24.10 6.36 -5.39
CA THR A 445 23.24 7.54 -5.22
C THR A 445 21.84 7.34 -5.83
N PRO A 446 21.05 6.36 -5.34
CA PRO A 446 19.84 5.90 -6.02
C PRO A 446 18.75 6.97 -6.08
N THR A 447 18.61 7.77 -5.01
CA THR A 447 17.63 8.86 -4.94
C THR A 447 17.98 10.01 -5.87
N LEU A 448 19.26 10.42 -5.92
CA LEU A 448 19.71 11.50 -6.80
C LEU A 448 19.58 11.11 -8.27
N PHE A 449 19.90 9.86 -8.62
CA PHE A 449 19.66 9.37 -9.97
C PHE A 449 18.17 9.48 -10.35
N ALA A 450 17.26 9.02 -9.47
CA ALA A 450 15.84 9.07 -9.73
C ALA A 450 15.30 10.50 -9.92
N GLN A 451 15.79 11.45 -9.11
CA GLN A 451 15.44 12.87 -9.18
C GLN A 451 15.94 13.51 -10.48
N ASN A 452 17.24 13.36 -10.78
CA ASN A 452 17.85 13.90 -11.99
C ASN A 452 17.22 13.31 -13.26
N TYR A 453 16.92 12.01 -13.26
CA TYR A 453 16.23 11.35 -14.37
C TYR A 453 14.86 11.98 -14.64
N LYS A 454 14.06 12.20 -13.59
CA LYS A 454 12.73 12.80 -13.70
C LYS A 454 12.77 14.22 -14.27
N LEU A 455 13.80 14.99 -13.94
CA LEU A 455 13.99 16.33 -14.53
C LEU A 455 14.31 16.25 -16.02
N LEU A 456 15.16 15.33 -16.44
CA LEU A 456 15.43 15.09 -17.86
C LEU A 456 14.19 14.58 -18.61
N GLU A 457 13.38 13.72 -17.97
CA GLU A 457 12.11 13.23 -18.49
C GLU A 457 11.12 14.37 -18.75
N ASN A 458 10.87 15.20 -17.75
CA ASN A 458 10.00 16.38 -17.87
C ASN A 458 10.47 17.35 -18.96
N ALA A 459 11.79 17.49 -19.11
CA ALA A 459 12.40 18.33 -20.13
C ALA A 459 12.46 17.70 -21.52
N LYS A 460 12.01 16.44 -21.69
CA LYS A 460 12.12 15.65 -22.94
C LYS A 460 13.58 15.48 -23.43
N LEU A 461 14.51 15.34 -22.49
CA LEU A 461 15.96 15.21 -22.73
C LEU A 461 16.53 13.83 -22.33
N LEU A 462 15.69 12.79 -22.28
CA LEU A 462 16.09 11.40 -22.03
C LEU A 462 16.85 10.81 -23.22
N HIS A 463 18.11 11.19 -23.34
CA HIS A 463 19.07 10.62 -24.29
C HIS A 463 20.17 9.87 -23.50
N PRO A 464 20.68 8.72 -23.98
CA PRO A 464 21.70 7.95 -23.27
C PRO A 464 22.88 8.79 -22.77
N ASN A 465 23.45 9.64 -23.63
CA ASN A 465 24.55 10.54 -23.26
C ASN A 465 24.22 11.48 -22.07
N ASN A 466 22.98 11.92 -21.91
CA ASN A 466 22.57 12.78 -20.78
C ASN A 466 22.40 11.97 -19.50
N ILE A 467 21.92 10.73 -19.63
CA ILE A 467 21.76 9.81 -18.50
C ILE A 467 23.13 9.36 -17.98
N GLU A 468 24.09 9.09 -18.88
CA GLU A 468 25.47 8.80 -18.48
C GLU A 468 26.11 9.94 -17.70
N LYS A 469 25.85 11.20 -18.08
CA LYS A 469 26.34 12.37 -17.35
C LYS A 469 25.83 12.39 -15.90
N ILE A 470 24.53 12.20 -15.68
CA ILE A 470 23.96 12.18 -14.32
C ILE A 470 24.33 10.92 -13.52
N LEU A 471 24.71 9.82 -14.19
CA LEU A 471 25.26 8.63 -13.53
C LEU A 471 26.72 8.84 -13.08
N ASN A 472 27.50 9.58 -13.87
CA ASN A 472 28.90 9.88 -13.55
C ASN A 472 29.03 10.90 -12.42
N GLU A 473 28.24 11.97 -12.48
CA GLU A 473 28.32 13.08 -11.53
C GLU A 473 26.94 13.47 -10.95
N PRO A 474 26.28 12.56 -10.21
CA PRO A 474 24.90 12.75 -9.74
C PRO A 474 24.73 13.97 -8.84
N LEU A 475 25.69 14.22 -7.96
CA LEU A 475 25.69 15.37 -7.05
C LEU A 475 25.87 16.70 -7.80
N LEU A 476 26.73 16.72 -8.83
CA LEU A 476 26.99 17.91 -9.64
C LEU A 476 25.70 18.34 -10.34
N TYR A 477 25.04 17.41 -11.04
CA TYR A 477 23.82 17.73 -11.77
C TYR A 477 22.64 18.04 -10.86
N ALA A 478 22.52 17.39 -9.71
CA ALA A 478 21.51 17.76 -8.71
C ALA A 478 21.72 19.20 -8.23
N HIS A 479 22.98 19.59 -7.96
CA HIS A 479 23.30 20.97 -7.61
C HIS A 479 22.94 21.97 -8.72
N HIS A 480 23.21 21.64 -9.98
CA HIS A 480 22.89 22.52 -11.10
C HIS A 480 21.41 22.69 -11.33
N PHE A 481 20.66 21.59 -11.28
CA PHE A 481 19.22 21.64 -11.46
C PHE A 481 18.54 22.42 -10.33
N ASN A 482 19.01 22.30 -9.09
CA ASN A 482 18.52 23.13 -8.00
C ASN A 482 18.79 24.63 -8.25
N LYS A 483 19.98 24.99 -8.75
CA LYS A 483 20.28 26.40 -9.11
C LYS A 483 19.38 26.92 -10.24
N LEU A 484 19.03 26.07 -11.21
CA LEU A 484 18.05 26.43 -12.24
C LEU A 484 16.63 26.55 -11.66
N GLU A 485 16.26 25.67 -10.74
CA GLU A 485 14.95 25.70 -10.06
C GLU A 485 14.77 26.96 -9.23
N ASP A 486 15.76 27.31 -8.40
CA ASP A 486 15.79 28.54 -7.60
C ASP A 486 15.62 29.80 -8.48
N ALA A 487 16.12 29.74 -9.71
CA ALA A 487 16.02 30.80 -10.70
C ALA A 487 14.78 30.71 -11.60
N ALA A 488 13.88 29.74 -11.40
CA ALA A 488 12.73 29.45 -12.28
C ALA A 488 13.10 29.18 -13.76
N LEU A 489 14.25 28.54 -13.98
CA LEU A 489 14.89 28.30 -15.28
C LEU A 489 15.01 26.80 -15.67
N LEU A 490 14.13 25.94 -15.17
CA LEU A 490 14.10 24.49 -15.50
C LEU A 490 13.55 24.16 -16.91
N GLN A 491 13.58 25.10 -17.85
CA GLN A 491 13.15 24.84 -19.22
C GLN A 491 14.20 24.01 -20.01
N PRO A 492 13.79 23.22 -21.03
CA PRO A 492 14.68 22.29 -21.74
C PRO A 492 15.95 22.94 -22.30
N GLU A 493 15.84 24.17 -22.82
CA GLU A 493 16.94 24.87 -23.48
C GLU A 493 18.09 25.18 -22.49
N TYR A 494 17.76 25.55 -21.25
CA TYR A 494 18.75 25.86 -20.22
C TYR A 494 19.34 24.62 -19.58
N ILE A 495 18.52 23.59 -19.37
CA ILE A 495 19.01 22.26 -18.95
C ILE A 495 20.03 21.75 -19.99
N GLN A 496 19.77 21.94 -21.28
CA GLN A 496 20.68 21.55 -22.35
C GLN A 496 22.01 22.35 -22.32
N GLN A 497 21.98 23.64 -21.99
CA GLN A 497 23.20 24.44 -21.81
C GLN A 497 24.05 23.93 -20.64
N VAL A 498 23.42 23.64 -19.49
CA VAL A 498 24.10 23.05 -18.33
C VAL A 498 24.69 21.68 -18.67
N LEU A 499 23.96 20.85 -19.41
CA LEU A 499 24.47 19.55 -19.86
C LEU A 499 25.65 19.70 -20.83
N LYS A 500 25.72 20.77 -21.62
CA LYS A 500 26.79 21.00 -22.60
C LYS A 500 28.12 21.36 -21.94
N ASP A 501 28.11 22.25 -20.96
CA ASP A 501 29.31 22.70 -20.24
C ASP A 501 28.97 22.99 -18.75
N PRO A 502 28.97 21.95 -17.90
CA PRO A 502 28.57 22.07 -16.49
C PRO A 502 29.54 22.96 -15.68
N ASP A 503 30.84 22.91 -15.98
CA ASP A 503 31.85 23.71 -15.29
C ASP A 503 31.70 25.20 -15.59
N LEU A 504 31.46 25.54 -16.87
CA LEU A 504 31.21 26.91 -17.27
C LEU A 504 29.96 27.49 -16.61
N PHE A 505 28.91 26.68 -16.45
CA PHE A 505 27.70 27.10 -15.73
C PHE A 505 28.03 27.47 -14.28
N ILE A 506 28.75 26.62 -13.53
CA ILE A 506 29.12 26.93 -12.13
C ILE A 506 29.96 28.19 -12.06
N GLN A 507 30.99 28.30 -12.92
CA GLN A 507 31.89 29.44 -12.91
C GLN A 507 31.12 30.74 -13.14
N ASN A 508 30.21 30.76 -14.11
CA ASN A 508 29.41 31.92 -14.42
C ASN A 508 28.38 32.23 -13.32
N HIS A 509 27.72 31.21 -12.79
CA HIS A 509 26.79 31.38 -11.68
C HIS A 509 27.48 31.96 -10.44
N LYS A 510 28.68 31.46 -10.08
CA LYS A 510 29.48 32.00 -8.97
C LYS A 510 29.87 33.46 -9.19
N LYS A 511 30.16 33.86 -10.43
CA LYS A 511 30.43 35.27 -10.76
C LYS A 511 29.22 36.16 -10.49
N LEU A 512 28.02 35.70 -10.85
CA LEU A 512 26.77 36.44 -10.57
C LEU A 512 26.42 36.47 -9.08
N GLU A 513 26.62 35.35 -8.39
CA GLU A 513 26.40 35.22 -6.94
C GLU A 513 27.30 36.17 -6.13
N ALA A 514 28.58 36.30 -6.52
CA ALA A 514 29.54 37.19 -5.85
C ALA A 514 29.21 38.69 -5.95
N ILE A 515 28.34 39.08 -6.89
CA ILE A 515 27.89 40.45 -7.12
C ILE A 515 26.38 40.61 -6.91
N GLU A 516 25.73 39.62 -6.31
CA GLU A 516 24.30 39.60 -5.96
C GLU A 516 23.33 39.78 -7.15
N LEU A 517 23.75 39.41 -8.38
CA LEU A 517 22.92 39.48 -9.58
C LEU A 517 22.25 38.13 -9.90
N LEU A 518 21.43 37.63 -8.97
CA LEU A 518 20.75 36.33 -9.07
C LEU A 518 19.29 36.41 -9.57
N GLU A 519 18.83 37.57 -10.01
CA GLU A 519 17.49 37.71 -10.59
C GLU A 519 17.36 36.91 -11.90
N TYR A 520 16.16 36.35 -12.15
CA TYR A 520 15.81 35.55 -13.34
C TYR A 520 16.40 36.10 -14.65
N LYS A 521 16.24 37.41 -14.90
CA LYS A 521 16.67 38.07 -16.15
C LYS A 521 18.19 37.99 -16.39
N TYR A 522 19.00 38.03 -15.34
CA TYR A 522 20.46 38.01 -15.44
C TYR A 522 21.00 36.60 -15.63
N ILE A 523 20.47 35.64 -14.87
CA ILE A 523 20.82 34.22 -15.01
C ILE A 523 20.38 33.72 -16.39
N LYS A 524 19.20 34.13 -16.87
CA LYS A 524 18.73 33.86 -18.23
C LYS A 524 19.69 34.40 -19.30
N SER A 525 20.02 35.69 -19.24
CA SER A 525 20.93 36.34 -20.21
C SER A 525 22.31 35.65 -20.26
N MET A 526 22.82 35.25 -19.09
CA MET A 526 24.06 34.46 -18.99
C MET A 526 23.93 33.08 -19.66
N LEU A 527 22.83 32.36 -19.41
CA LEU A 527 22.59 31.03 -19.97
C LEU A 527 22.32 31.03 -21.48
N GLU A 528 21.73 32.10 -22.02
CA GLU A 528 21.52 32.25 -23.46
C GLU A 528 22.85 32.33 -24.23
N ASN A 529 23.88 32.96 -23.65
CA ASN A 529 25.22 33.06 -24.26
C ASN A 529 26.36 32.95 -23.23
N PRO A 530 26.64 31.75 -22.67
CA PRO A 530 27.58 31.59 -21.54
C PRO A 530 29.01 32.02 -21.84
N ILE A 531 29.49 31.76 -23.07
CA ILE A 531 30.83 32.15 -23.51
C ILE A 531 30.93 33.68 -23.71
N LEU A 532 29.85 34.30 -24.20
CA LEU A 532 29.82 35.74 -24.42
C LEU A 532 29.85 36.49 -23.09
N PHE A 533 29.13 35.97 -22.09
CA PHE A 533 29.18 36.49 -20.72
C PHE A 533 30.61 36.54 -20.19
N VAL A 534 31.38 35.44 -20.30
CA VAL A 534 32.79 35.42 -19.86
C VAL A 534 33.63 36.48 -20.57
N LYS A 535 33.49 36.60 -21.90
CA LYS A 535 34.21 37.60 -22.70
C LYS A 535 33.86 39.03 -22.28
N ASN A 536 32.57 39.31 -22.06
CA ASN A 536 32.09 40.63 -21.68
C ASN A 536 32.51 41.00 -20.25
N CYS A 537 32.44 40.07 -19.30
CA CYS A 537 33.00 40.28 -17.95
C CYS A 537 34.48 40.64 -18.01
N LYS A 538 35.29 39.90 -18.79
CA LYS A 538 36.72 40.19 -18.94
C LYS A 538 36.98 41.58 -19.52
N LYS A 539 36.16 42.03 -20.48
CA LYS A 539 36.22 43.40 -21.04
C LYS A 539 35.99 44.47 -19.98
N LEU A 540 35.01 44.25 -19.09
CA LEU A 540 34.72 45.17 -17.98
C LEU A 540 35.78 45.11 -16.87
N GLU A 541 36.28 43.92 -16.55
CA GLU A 541 37.39 43.71 -15.61
C GLU A 541 38.64 44.48 -16.05
N ASN A 542 39.04 44.37 -17.33
CA ASN A 542 40.16 45.12 -17.90
C ASN A 542 39.98 46.64 -17.85
N ALA A 543 38.73 47.12 -17.90
CA ALA A 543 38.39 48.54 -17.79
C ALA A 543 38.20 49.02 -16.35
N GLY A 544 38.32 48.14 -15.34
CA GLY A 544 38.04 48.46 -13.94
C GLY A 544 36.56 48.70 -13.62
N LEU A 545 35.63 48.27 -14.49
CA LEU A 545 34.19 48.49 -14.37
C LEU A 545 33.47 47.24 -13.82
N THR A 546 33.91 46.74 -12.66
CA THR A 546 33.43 45.47 -12.08
C THR A 546 32.25 45.60 -11.10
N ARG A 547 31.74 46.81 -10.88
CA ARG A 547 30.59 47.04 -9.98
C ARG A 547 29.32 46.34 -10.51
N PRO A 548 28.43 45.87 -9.62
CA PRO A 548 27.19 45.20 -10.00
C PRO A 548 26.37 45.99 -11.03
N GLU A 549 26.29 47.32 -10.88
CA GLU A 549 25.55 48.20 -11.80
C GLU A 549 26.03 48.13 -13.27
N HIS A 550 27.33 47.92 -13.51
CA HIS A 550 27.90 47.84 -14.85
C HIS A 550 27.66 46.47 -15.48
N ILE A 551 27.78 45.41 -14.67
CA ILE A 551 27.53 44.04 -15.11
C ILE A 551 26.03 43.85 -15.40
N ALA A 552 25.15 44.41 -14.57
CA ALA A 552 23.70 44.41 -14.81
C ALA A 552 23.35 45.06 -16.16
N LYS A 553 23.85 46.28 -16.43
CA LYS A 553 23.66 46.98 -17.71
C LYS A 553 24.18 46.20 -18.92
N MET A 554 25.31 45.51 -18.76
CA MET A 554 25.84 44.63 -19.81
C MET A 554 24.92 43.43 -20.05
N LEU A 555 24.36 42.83 -19.00
CA LEU A 555 23.47 41.68 -19.08
C LEU A 555 22.07 42.02 -19.63
N GLU A 556 21.58 43.25 -19.44
CA GLU A 556 20.32 43.74 -20.03
C GLU A 556 20.32 43.62 -21.56
N SER A 557 21.49 43.77 -22.21
CA SER A 557 21.65 43.49 -23.64
C SER A 557 23.07 43.04 -24.01
N SER A 558 23.40 41.80 -23.65
CA SER A 558 24.75 41.23 -23.81
C SER A 558 25.30 41.24 -25.25
N PRO A 559 24.50 40.88 -26.28
CA PRO A 559 24.94 40.98 -27.67
C PRO A 559 25.19 42.43 -28.11
N LEU A 560 24.32 43.36 -27.70
CA LEU A 560 24.44 44.78 -28.03
C LEU A 560 25.68 45.40 -27.38
N PHE A 561 25.97 45.07 -26.13
CA PHE A 561 27.22 45.45 -25.47
C PHE A 561 28.44 44.96 -26.24
N ALA A 562 28.44 43.68 -26.65
CA ALA A 562 29.58 43.11 -27.35
C ALA A 562 29.83 43.81 -28.70
N GLN A 563 28.76 44.17 -29.41
CA GLN A 563 28.82 44.95 -30.65
C GLN A 563 29.31 46.38 -30.41
N SER A 564 28.71 47.10 -29.45
CA SER A 564 29.08 48.46 -29.07
C SER A 564 30.52 48.57 -28.60
N TYR A 565 31.00 47.60 -27.82
CA TYR A 565 32.38 47.54 -27.38
C TYR A 565 33.36 47.38 -28.54
N LYS A 566 32.99 46.60 -29.57
CA LYS A 566 33.83 46.43 -30.77
C LYS A 566 34.04 47.76 -31.51
N TYR A 567 33.03 48.62 -31.58
CA TYR A 567 33.20 49.96 -32.14
C TYR A 567 34.19 50.81 -31.37
N LEU A 568 34.14 50.76 -30.03
CA LEU A 568 35.10 51.48 -29.19
C LEU A 568 36.52 50.92 -29.39
N GLU A 569 36.65 49.60 -29.54
CA GLU A 569 37.93 48.94 -29.83
C GLU A 569 38.49 49.37 -31.19
N ASP A 570 37.68 49.33 -32.25
CA ASP A 570 38.05 49.75 -33.61
C ASP A 570 38.37 51.25 -33.70
N ALA A 571 37.75 52.07 -32.85
CA ALA A 571 38.00 53.51 -32.74
C ALA A 571 39.12 53.88 -31.76
N HIS A 572 39.75 52.90 -31.10
CA HIS A 572 40.75 53.10 -30.03
C HIS A 572 40.25 53.94 -28.84
N LEU A 573 38.96 53.88 -28.53
CA LEU A 573 38.27 54.60 -27.43
C LEU A 573 37.95 53.67 -26.25
N LEU A 574 38.97 52.99 -25.72
CA LEU A 574 38.83 51.99 -24.65
C LEU A 574 39.12 52.54 -23.23
N ARG A 575 39.08 53.86 -23.03
CA ARG A 575 39.25 54.41 -21.67
C ARG A 575 38.03 54.02 -20.80
N PRO A 576 38.20 53.80 -19.49
CA PRO A 576 37.09 53.44 -18.61
C PRO A 576 35.88 54.40 -18.72
N THR A 577 36.14 55.70 -18.89
CA THR A 577 35.10 56.72 -19.07
C THR A 577 34.30 56.57 -20.36
N ASP A 578 34.91 56.07 -21.44
CA ASP A 578 34.24 55.88 -22.73
C ASP A 578 33.33 54.66 -22.68
N ILE A 579 33.83 53.56 -22.09
CA ILE A 579 33.07 52.32 -21.87
C ILE A 579 31.91 52.55 -20.90
N GLN A 580 32.11 53.34 -19.83
CA GLN A 580 31.05 53.68 -18.89
C GLN A 580 29.96 54.55 -19.52
N LYS A 581 30.33 55.54 -20.36
CA LYS A 581 29.36 56.34 -21.12
C LYS A 581 28.52 55.48 -22.06
N MET A 582 29.17 54.56 -22.78
CA MET A 582 28.48 53.58 -23.62
C MET A 582 27.50 52.72 -22.79
N LEU A 583 27.91 52.20 -21.63
CA LEU A 583 27.04 51.41 -20.77
C LEU A 583 25.83 52.18 -20.23
N ASN A 584 25.99 53.48 -19.95
CA ASN A 584 24.91 54.32 -19.42
C ASN A 584 23.79 54.56 -20.44
N ASP A 585 24.10 54.51 -21.74
CA ASP A 585 23.13 54.74 -22.81
C ASP A 585 23.41 53.80 -24.00
N LEU A 586 23.37 52.49 -23.71
CA LEU A 586 23.83 51.46 -24.64
C LEU A 586 23.04 51.44 -25.96
N HIS A 587 21.74 51.65 -25.89
CA HIS A 587 20.87 51.67 -27.06
C HIS A 587 21.12 52.88 -27.96
N SER A 588 21.18 54.10 -27.40
CA SER A 588 21.42 55.30 -28.20
C SER A 588 22.85 55.33 -28.76
N PHE A 589 23.83 54.80 -28.01
CA PHE A 589 25.19 54.62 -28.51
C PHE A 589 25.24 53.66 -29.71
N ALA A 590 24.60 52.49 -29.60
CA ALA A 590 24.56 51.51 -30.68
C ALA A 590 23.86 52.08 -31.93
N GLN A 591 22.76 52.82 -31.76
CA GLN A 591 22.06 53.50 -32.85
C GLN A 591 22.95 54.54 -33.52
N SER A 592 23.67 55.34 -32.74
CA SER A 592 24.61 56.34 -33.26
C SER A 592 25.76 55.69 -34.04
N CYS A 593 26.32 54.59 -33.54
CA CYS A 593 27.35 53.83 -34.25
C CYS A 593 26.83 53.24 -35.58
N LYS A 594 25.59 52.76 -35.60
CA LYS A 594 24.95 52.27 -36.82
C LYS A 594 24.79 53.37 -37.86
N ILE A 595 24.28 54.55 -37.48
CA ILE A 595 24.17 55.72 -38.37
C ILE A 595 25.54 56.11 -38.93
N LEU A 596 26.58 56.11 -38.10
CA LEU A 596 27.94 56.44 -38.55
C LEU A 596 28.52 55.39 -39.51
N GLN A 597 28.19 54.10 -39.35
CA GLN A 597 28.55 53.08 -40.34
C GLN A 597 27.83 53.29 -41.67
N ASP A 598 26.52 53.54 -41.62
CA ASP A 598 25.69 53.74 -42.81
C ASP A 598 26.19 54.97 -43.61
N LEU A 599 26.55 56.06 -42.94
CA LEU A 599 27.15 57.26 -43.58
C LEU A 599 28.56 57.02 -44.13
N ARG A 600 29.31 56.07 -43.57
CA ARG A 600 30.66 55.70 -44.05
C ARG A 600 30.60 54.78 -45.28
N ILE A 601 29.47 54.12 -45.50
CA ILE A 601 29.18 53.31 -46.69
C ILE A 601 28.76 54.23 -47.85
N ASP A 602 28.04 55.33 -47.58
CA ASP A 602 27.62 56.32 -48.59
C ASP A 602 28.72 57.30 -49.04
N SER A 603 29.90 57.30 -48.40
CA SER A 603 31.05 58.15 -48.77
C SER A 603 32.12 57.40 -49.59
N GLY A 604 31.76 56.23 -50.14
CA GLY A 604 32.54 55.53 -51.15
C GLY A 604 32.24 56.03 -52.56
N ASP A 605 32.62 57.28 -52.85
CA ASP A 605 32.96 57.82 -54.18
C ASP A 605 34.13 58.80 -54.04
#